data_AF-A0A8H3BZH5-F1
#
_entry.id   AF-A0A8H3BZH5-F1
#
_cell.length_a   1.000
_cell.length_b   1.000
_cell.length_c   1.000
_cell.angle_alpha   90.00
_cell.angle_beta   90.00
_cell.angle_gamma   90.00
#
_symmetry.space_group_name_H-M   'P 1'
#
loop_
_entity.id
_entity.type
_entity.pdbx_description
1 polymer ?
#
loop_
_entity_poly.entity_id
_entity_poly.type
_entity_poly.pdbx_seq_one_letter_code
_entity_poly.pdbx_strand_id
1 'polypeptide(L)'
;MHGDYEAQRHWMEITYHLPISKWYSYDLQYWGLDYPPLTAYVSWVCGFIAHKINPAWVALDASRGHESPTSKHFMRMSVLLLEMLVYIPAVYVYTRIALPGRSRRTQNIAFLTVLLQPALILIDHGHFQYNSVMLGLTLWTVNMFHLGHDLLGAVFFVASLGFKQMALYYAPAVGCYLLGKCFWLGKKYG
;
A
#
# COMPACT_ATOMS: atom_id res chain seq x y z
N MET A 1 12.80 -11.35 19.76
CA MET A 1 11.72 -11.11 18.79
C MET A 1 11.85 -9.67 18.34
N HIS A 2 12.11 -9.43 17.06
CA HIS A 2 12.19 -8.07 16.49
C HIS A 2 10.77 -7.52 16.26
N GLY A 3 10.61 -6.28 15.78
CA GLY A 3 9.31 -5.69 15.45
C GLY A 3 8.92 -5.83 13.97
N ASP A 4 7.96 -5.04 13.51
CA ASP A 4 7.41 -5.07 12.15
C ASP A 4 8.45 -4.91 11.03
N TYR A 5 9.54 -4.18 11.30
CA TYR A 5 10.68 -4.10 10.39
C TYR A 5 11.18 -5.48 9.95
N GLU A 6 11.34 -6.40 10.90
CA GLU A 6 11.82 -7.76 10.62
C GLU A 6 10.76 -8.58 9.90
N ALA A 7 9.48 -8.39 10.23
CA ALA A 7 8.39 -9.05 9.51
C ALA A 7 8.46 -8.70 8.01
N GLN A 8 8.54 -7.42 7.67
CA GLN A 8 8.64 -6.96 6.28
C GLN A 8 9.92 -7.45 5.59
N ARG A 9 11.08 -7.40 6.28
CA ARG A 9 12.34 -7.92 5.75
C ARG A 9 12.24 -9.42 5.46
N HIS A 10 11.67 -10.18 6.40
CA HIS A 10 11.48 -11.61 6.26
C HIS A 10 10.55 -11.94 5.09
N TRP A 11 9.47 -11.17 4.89
CA TRP A 11 8.60 -11.32 3.73
C TRP A 11 9.34 -11.11 2.40
N MET A 12 10.24 -10.12 2.31
CA MET A 12 11.09 -9.91 1.14
C MET A 12 12.02 -11.11 0.89
N GLU A 13 12.59 -11.68 1.95
CA GLU A 13 13.43 -12.88 1.91
C GLU A 13 12.66 -14.11 1.38
N ILE A 14 11.52 -14.44 2.00
CA ILE A 14 10.79 -15.66 1.66
C ILE A 14 10.14 -15.57 0.29
N THR A 15 9.61 -14.39 -0.09
CA THR A 15 8.94 -14.23 -1.39
C THR A 15 9.95 -14.30 -2.53
N TYR A 16 11.17 -13.80 -2.33
CA TYR A 16 12.25 -13.87 -3.32
C TYR A 16 12.80 -15.31 -3.50
N HIS A 17 12.97 -16.07 -2.42
CA HIS A 17 13.62 -17.38 -2.49
C HIS A 17 12.67 -18.58 -2.67
N LEU A 18 11.45 -18.51 -2.14
CA LEU A 18 10.54 -19.65 -2.14
C LEU A 18 9.58 -19.61 -3.34
N PRO A 19 9.15 -20.79 -3.84
CA PRO A 19 8.08 -20.84 -4.82
C PRO A 19 6.78 -20.27 -4.21
N ILE A 20 5.94 -19.65 -5.06
CA ILE A 20 4.69 -18.99 -4.66
C ILE A 20 3.80 -19.91 -3.79
N SER A 21 3.78 -21.22 -4.09
CA SER A 21 3.01 -22.21 -3.33
C SER A 21 3.45 -22.40 -1.88
N LYS A 22 4.57 -21.80 -1.45
CA LYS A 22 5.10 -21.86 -0.09
C LYS A 22 5.03 -20.54 0.67
N TRP A 23 4.70 -19.42 0.02
CA TRP A 23 4.72 -18.09 0.65
C TRP A 23 3.87 -18.00 1.92
N TYR A 24 2.74 -18.72 1.96
CA TYR A 24 1.77 -18.70 3.06
C TYR A 24 1.83 -19.94 3.97
N SER A 25 2.78 -20.83 3.76
CA SER A 25 2.91 -22.07 4.56
C SER A 25 4.31 -22.26 5.15
N TYR A 26 5.26 -21.42 4.78
CA TYR A 26 6.62 -21.47 5.27
C TYR A 26 6.70 -20.88 6.68
N ASP A 27 7.25 -21.67 7.61
CA ASP A 27 7.64 -21.27 8.98
C ASP A 27 6.71 -20.23 9.65
N LEU A 28 5.44 -20.60 9.84
CA LEU A 28 4.39 -19.70 10.34
C LEU A 28 4.67 -19.10 11.72
N GLN A 29 5.58 -19.71 12.49
CA GLN A 29 5.94 -19.25 13.84
C GLN A 29 6.94 -18.07 13.81
N TYR A 30 7.59 -17.83 12.67
CA TYR A 30 8.55 -16.74 12.50
C TYR A 30 8.05 -15.76 11.43
N TRP A 31 7.21 -14.79 11.84
CA TRP A 31 6.70 -13.73 10.97
C TRP A 31 6.11 -14.23 9.65
N GLY A 32 5.23 -15.24 9.73
CA GLY A 32 4.50 -15.75 8.56
C GLY A 32 3.76 -14.63 7.81
N LEU A 33 3.64 -14.78 6.49
CA LEU A 33 3.01 -13.78 5.63
C LEU A 33 1.50 -13.75 5.88
N ASP A 34 1.02 -12.66 6.48
CA ASP A 34 -0.37 -12.50 6.95
C ASP A 34 -1.22 -11.54 6.09
N TYR A 35 -0.59 -10.83 5.14
CA TYR A 35 -1.26 -9.93 4.20
C TYR A 35 -1.63 -10.63 2.88
N PRO A 36 -2.61 -10.10 2.12
CA PRO A 36 -3.07 -10.75 0.90
C PRO A 36 -2.03 -10.63 -0.25
N PRO A 37 -2.27 -11.30 -1.40
CA PRO A 37 -1.22 -11.55 -2.39
C PRO A 37 -0.52 -10.30 -2.95
N LEU A 38 -1.18 -9.14 -3.03
CA LEU A 38 -0.52 -7.95 -3.58
C LEU A 38 0.64 -7.49 -2.70
N THR A 39 0.55 -7.62 -1.37
CA THR A 39 1.71 -7.40 -0.49
C THR A 39 2.82 -8.36 -0.81
N ALA A 40 2.53 -9.66 -0.96
CA ALA A 40 3.56 -10.65 -1.23
C ALA A 40 4.31 -10.36 -2.55
N TYR A 41 3.61 -9.90 -3.59
CA TYR A 41 4.25 -9.46 -4.83
C TYR A 41 5.08 -8.18 -4.68
N VAL A 42 4.63 -7.21 -3.86
CA VAL A 42 5.44 -6.02 -3.55
C VAL A 42 6.69 -6.40 -2.76
N SER A 43 6.57 -7.27 -1.75
CA SER A 43 7.69 -7.84 -1.01
C SER A 43 8.65 -8.60 -1.94
N TRP A 44 8.14 -9.33 -2.93
CA TRP A 44 8.96 -10.03 -3.93
C TRP A 44 9.79 -9.06 -4.77
N VAL A 45 9.18 -7.98 -5.27
CA VAL A 45 9.89 -6.93 -6.03
C VAL A 45 10.93 -6.25 -5.15
N CYS A 46 10.57 -5.86 -3.93
CA CYS A 46 11.52 -5.27 -2.98
C CYS A 46 12.66 -6.24 -2.63
N GLY A 47 12.37 -7.53 -2.43
CA GLY A 47 13.35 -8.58 -2.15
C GLY A 47 14.31 -8.81 -3.32
N PHE A 48 13.80 -8.77 -4.56
CA PHE A 48 14.63 -8.81 -5.76
C PHE A 48 15.62 -7.63 -5.79
N ILE A 49 15.14 -6.41 -5.56
CA ILE A 49 16.00 -5.21 -5.54
C ILE A 49 17.00 -5.30 -4.38
N ALA A 50 16.56 -5.71 -3.19
CA ALA A 50 17.42 -5.90 -2.02
C ALA A 50 18.55 -6.90 -2.31
N HIS A 51 18.23 -8.05 -2.89
CA HIS A 51 19.21 -9.07 -3.26
C HIS A 51 20.24 -8.55 -4.28
N LYS A 52 19.80 -7.73 -5.24
CA LYS A 52 20.72 -7.11 -6.22
C LYS A 52 21.69 -6.11 -5.58
N ILE A 53 21.27 -5.41 -4.54
CA ILE A 53 22.12 -4.45 -3.81
C ILE A 53 23.06 -5.21 -2.86
N ASN A 54 22.51 -6.10 -2.04
CA ASN A 54 23.27 -6.93 -1.11
C ASN A 54 22.51 -8.23 -0.80
N PRO A 55 22.95 -9.38 -1.34
CA PRO A 55 22.30 -10.68 -1.10
C PRO A 55 22.15 -11.05 0.37
N ALA A 56 23.04 -10.57 1.25
CA ALA A 56 23.03 -10.91 2.67
C ALA A 56 21.83 -10.34 3.44
N TRP A 57 21.13 -9.32 2.91
CA TRP A 57 19.95 -8.73 3.55
C TRP A 57 18.72 -9.63 3.53
N VAL A 58 18.66 -10.51 2.53
CA VAL A 58 17.50 -11.36 2.24
C VAL A 58 17.90 -12.82 2.08
N ALA A 59 19.10 -13.23 2.50
CA ALA A 59 19.56 -14.62 2.40
C ALA A 59 18.62 -15.55 3.20
N LEU A 60 18.05 -16.55 2.52
CA LEU A 60 17.08 -17.47 3.11
C LEU A 60 17.63 -18.13 4.38
N ASP A 61 16.91 -17.98 5.48
CA ASP A 61 17.19 -18.41 6.85
C ASP A 61 18.42 -17.78 7.52
N ALA A 62 19.47 -17.48 6.76
CA ALA A 62 20.70 -16.90 7.26
C ALA A 62 20.58 -15.40 7.62
N SER A 63 19.61 -14.69 7.04
CA SER A 63 19.41 -13.25 7.27
C SER A 63 18.33 -12.92 8.30
N ARG A 64 17.84 -13.92 9.05
CA ARG A 64 16.88 -13.72 10.14
C ARG A 64 17.46 -12.78 11.22
N GLY A 65 16.73 -11.72 11.54
CA GLY A 65 17.18 -10.68 12.47
C GLY A 65 18.36 -9.84 11.93
N HIS A 66 18.55 -9.78 10.61
CA HIS A 66 19.65 -9.00 10.03
C HIS A 66 19.47 -7.51 10.30
N GLU A 67 20.46 -6.92 10.97
CA GLU A 67 20.51 -5.48 11.22
C GLU A 67 21.81 -4.89 10.65
N SER A 68 21.65 -3.93 9.74
CA SER A 68 22.76 -3.11 9.25
C SER A 68 22.27 -1.70 8.91
N PRO A 69 23.10 -0.65 9.02
CA PRO A 69 22.69 0.70 8.64
C PRO A 69 22.21 0.79 7.18
N THR A 70 22.84 0.02 6.29
CA THR A 70 22.52 0.01 4.86
C THR A 70 21.22 -0.73 4.54
N SER A 71 20.95 -1.88 5.17
CA SER A 71 19.63 -2.56 5.05
C SER A 71 18.51 -1.67 5.59
N LYS A 72 18.71 -1.02 6.75
CA LYS A 72 17.74 -0.08 7.34
C LYS A 72 17.45 1.10 6.42
N HIS A 73 18.47 1.63 5.75
CA HIS A 73 18.29 2.69 4.77
C HIS A 73 17.48 2.22 3.56
N PHE A 74 17.81 1.07 2.98
CA PHE A 74 17.04 0.48 1.87
C PHE A 74 15.57 0.29 2.24
N MET A 75 15.31 -0.31 3.39
CA MET A 75 13.97 -0.57 3.90
C MET A 75 13.18 0.74 4.04
N ARG A 76 13.74 1.79 4.66
CA ARG A 76 13.09 3.11 4.78
C ARG A 76 12.82 3.76 3.43
N MET A 77 13.77 3.66 2.49
CA MET A 77 13.59 4.19 1.14
C MET A 77 12.48 3.45 0.39
N SER A 78 12.29 2.15 0.61
CA SER A 78 11.20 1.40 -0.02
C SER A 78 9.81 1.90 0.40
N VAL A 79 9.63 2.24 1.69
CA VAL A 79 8.38 2.82 2.21
C VAL A 79 8.13 4.18 1.55
N LEU A 80 9.14 5.05 1.56
CA LEU A 80 9.05 6.39 0.96
C LEU A 80 8.76 6.35 -0.55
N LEU A 81 9.41 5.44 -1.29
CA LEU A 81 9.19 5.30 -2.72
C LEU A 81 7.77 4.83 -3.03
N LEU A 82 7.24 3.85 -2.29
CA LEU A 82 5.87 3.38 -2.49
C LEU A 82 4.83 4.43 -2.09
N GLU A 83 5.07 5.19 -1.02
CA GLU A 83 4.26 6.36 -0.65
C GLU A 83 4.24 7.40 -1.79
N MET A 84 5.41 7.70 -2.35
CA MET A 84 5.57 8.66 -3.46
C MET A 84 4.85 8.21 -4.74
N LEU A 85 4.86 6.91 -5.03
CA LEU A 85 4.24 6.36 -6.23
C LEU A 85 2.72 6.20 -6.12
N VAL A 86 2.20 5.95 -4.91
CA VAL A 86 0.79 5.57 -4.73
C VAL A 86 0.00 6.65 -3.98
N TYR A 87 0.44 7.01 -2.78
CA TYR A 87 -0.31 7.89 -1.87
C TYR A 87 -0.25 9.36 -2.27
N ILE A 88 0.96 9.90 -2.46
CA ILE A 88 1.16 11.31 -2.81
C ILE A 88 0.36 11.72 -4.06
N PRO A 89 0.42 11.00 -5.20
CA PRO A 89 -0.36 11.37 -6.37
C PRO A 89 -1.87 11.22 -6.14
N ALA A 90 -2.34 10.23 -5.36
CA ALA A 90 -3.75 10.10 -5.02
C ALA A 90 -4.27 11.33 -4.25
N VAL A 91 -3.52 11.81 -3.25
CA VAL A 91 -3.85 13.01 -2.47
C VAL A 91 -3.79 14.26 -3.35
N TYR A 92 -2.79 14.35 -4.22
CA TYR A 92 -2.68 15.45 -5.17
C TYR A 92 -3.93 15.55 -6.06
N VAL A 93 -4.31 14.46 -6.73
CA VAL A 93 -5.51 14.43 -7.58
C VAL A 93 -6.77 14.74 -6.77
N TYR A 94 -6.94 14.11 -5.61
CA TYR A 94 -8.10 14.31 -4.74
C TYR A 94 -8.32 15.79 -4.40
N THR A 95 -7.26 16.48 -3.96
CA THR A 95 -7.37 17.90 -3.58
C THR A 95 -7.66 18.84 -4.75
N ARG A 96 -7.45 18.43 -6.01
CA ARG A 96 -7.84 19.21 -7.19
C ARG A 96 -9.30 19.01 -7.56
N ILE A 97 -9.79 17.79 -7.46
CA ILE A 97 -11.16 17.44 -7.86
C ILE A 97 -12.18 17.73 -6.74
N ALA A 98 -11.81 17.52 -5.47
CA ALA A 98 -12.72 17.72 -4.33
C ALA A 98 -12.90 19.19 -3.92
N LEU A 99 -12.06 20.11 -4.41
CA LEU A 99 -12.11 21.54 -4.12
C LEU A 99 -12.24 22.37 -5.41
N PRO A 100 -13.29 22.16 -6.23
CA PRO A 100 -13.47 22.90 -7.46
C PRO A 100 -13.68 24.39 -7.16
N GLY A 101 -13.10 25.27 -7.99
CA GLY A 101 -13.21 26.73 -7.86
C GLY A 101 -12.41 27.36 -6.71
N ARG A 102 -11.73 26.58 -5.86
CA ARG A 102 -10.83 27.12 -4.83
C ARG A 102 -9.48 27.51 -5.43
N SER A 103 -8.85 28.52 -4.83
CA SER A 103 -7.53 29.00 -5.28
C SER A 103 -6.47 27.90 -5.21
N ARG A 104 -5.45 27.98 -6.06
CA ARG A 104 -4.33 27.01 -6.03
C ARG A 104 -3.62 26.97 -4.68
N ARG A 105 -3.55 28.11 -3.98
CA ARG A 105 -3.01 28.20 -2.62
C ARG A 105 -3.82 27.34 -1.65
N THR A 106 -5.14 27.45 -1.66
CA THR A 106 -6.03 26.65 -0.81
C THR A 106 -5.88 25.16 -1.09
N GLN A 107 -5.85 24.76 -2.37
CA GLN A 107 -5.66 23.37 -2.76
C GLN A 107 -4.28 22.82 -2.35
N ASN A 108 -3.23 23.64 -2.42
CA ASN A 108 -1.88 23.26 -1.95
C ASN A 108 -1.82 23.13 -0.42
N ILE A 109 -2.50 24.01 0.32
CA ILE A 109 -2.60 23.90 1.78
C ILE A 109 -3.30 22.59 2.15
N ALA A 110 -4.45 22.29 1.55
CA ALA A 110 -5.16 21.03 1.79
C ALA A 110 -4.29 19.79 1.49
N PHE A 111 -3.56 19.83 0.37
CA PHE A 111 -2.61 18.78 -0.01
C PHE A 111 -1.53 18.57 1.06
N LEU A 112 -0.88 19.65 1.51
CA LEU A 112 0.13 19.57 2.57
C LEU A 112 -0.46 19.14 3.91
N THR A 113 -1.67 19.57 4.26
CA THR A 113 -2.34 19.16 5.50
C THR A 113 -2.57 17.65 5.55
N VAL A 114 -2.99 17.04 4.43
CA VAL A 114 -3.19 15.59 4.36
C VAL A 114 -1.85 14.83 4.39
N LEU A 115 -0.82 15.34 3.70
CA LEU A 115 0.50 14.70 3.69
C LEU A 115 1.23 14.80 5.04
N LEU A 116 1.05 15.92 5.76
CA LEU A 116 1.70 16.16 7.05
C LEU A 116 0.92 15.58 8.23
N GLN A 117 0.03 14.61 7.99
CA GLN A 117 -0.74 13.96 9.03
C GLN A 117 0.20 13.11 9.91
N PRO A 118 0.37 13.45 11.20
CA PRO A 118 1.45 12.89 12.01
C PRO A 118 1.30 11.40 12.29
N ALA A 119 0.07 10.88 12.39
CA ALA A 119 -0.11 9.47 12.74
C ALA A 119 0.35 8.54 11.62
N LEU A 120 0.04 8.82 10.35
CA LEU A 120 0.53 8.01 9.24
C LEU A 120 2.05 8.12 9.10
N ILE A 121 2.62 9.32 9.25
CA ILE A 121 4.08 9.53 9.20
C ILE A 121 4.79 8.69 10.27
N LEU A 122 4.31 8.74 11.53
CA LEU A 122 4.93 8.02 12.64
C LEU A 122 4.81 6.50 12.47
N ILE A 123 3.68 6.00 11.97
CA ILE A 123 3.48 4.57 11.79
C ILE A 123 4.26 4.03 10.58
N ASP A 124 4.22 4.69 9.42
CA ASP A 124 4.90 4.17 8.23
C ASP A 124 6.43 4.37 8.32
N HIS A 125 6.90 5.55 8.73
CA HIS A 125 8.33 5.91 8.72
C HIS A 125 9.05 5.73 10.07
N GLY A 126 8.29 5.60 11.16
CA GLY A 126 8.80 5.29 12.50
C GLY A 126 8.65 3.81 12.85
N HIS A 127 7.40 3.32 12.90
CA HIS A 127 7.07 1.93 13.26
C HIS A 127 7.36 0.90 12.16
N PHE A 128 7.55 1.36 10.92
CA PHE A 128 7.83 0.56 9.73
C PHE A 128 6.63 -0.22 9.19
N GLN A 129 5.77 0.48 8.45
CA GLN A 129 4.59 -0.09 7.80
C GLN A 129 4.42 0.50 6.39
N TYR A 130 3.70 -0.24 5.53
CA TYR A 130 3.33 0.20 4.19
C TYR A 130 1.85 0.61 4.12
N ASN A 131 1.31 1.34 5.12
CA ASN A 131 -0.13 1.66 5.14
C ASN A 131 -0.52 2.69 4.09
N SER A 132 0.38 3.62 3.78
CA SER A 132 0.22 4.63 2.71
C SER A 132 -0.15 4.01 1.37
N VAL A 133 0.34 2.81 1.04
CA VAL A 133 -0.02 2.11 -0.21
C VAL A 133 -1.50 1.72 -0.22
N MET A 134 -1.98 1.04 0.83
CA MET A 134 -3.40 0.67 0.95
C MET A 134 -4.31 1.91 0.97
N LEU A 135 -3.96 2.92 1.77
CA LEU A 135 -4.72 4.17 1.83
C LEU A 135 -4.71 4.91 0.49
N GLY A 136 -3.59 4.92 -0.23
CA GLY A 136 -3.47 5.54 -1.54
C GLY A 136 -4.31 4.82 -2.60
N LEU A 137 -4.34 3.49 -2.61
CA LEU A 137 -5.22 2.70 -3.49
C LEU A 137 -6.71 2.95 -3.18
N THR A 138 -7.07 3.03 -1.90
CA THR A 138 -8.43 3.43 -1.48
C THR A 138 -8.75 4.85 -1.92
N LEU A 139 -7.82 5.80 -1.83
CA LEU A 139 -8.06 7.17 -2.30
C LEU A 139 -8.17 7.25 -3.82
N TRP A 140 -7.40 6.44 -4.56
CA TRP A 140 -7.57 6.28 -6.00
C TRP A 140 -8.96 5.73 -6.37
N THR A 141 -9.50 4.81 -5.58
CA THR A 141 -10.90 4.35 -5.72
C THR A 141 -11.86 5.55 -5.68
N VAL A 142 -11.75 6.38 -4.65
CA VAL A 142 -12.60 7.58 -4.48
C VAL A 142 -12.39 8.57 -5.63
N ASN A 143 -11.15 8.80 -6.06
CA ASN A 143 -10.85 9.69 -7.18
C ASN A 143 -11.52 9.21 -8.48
N MET A 144 -11.43 7.92 -8.78
CA MET A 144 -12.04 7.36 -9.99
C MET A 144 -13.56 7.43 -9.94
N PHE A 145 -14.20 7.14 -8.80
CA PHE A 145 -15.64 7.33 -8.63
C PHE A 145 -16.06 8.78 -8.81
N HIS A 146 -15.30 9.73 -8.26
CA HIS A 146 -15.57 11.15 -8.43
C HIS A 146 -15.46 11.60 -9.89
N LEU A 147 -14.53 11.02 -10.65
CA LEU A 147 -14.35 11.28 -12.09
C LEU A 147 -15.29 10.47 -12.99
N GLY A 148 -16.12 9.58 -12.43
CA GLY A 148 -17.05 8.73 -13.18
C GLY A 148 -16.42 7.49 -13.83
N HIS A 149 -15.18 7.14 -13.49
CA HIS A 149 -14.47 5.95 -13.97
C HIS A 149 -14.67 4.75 -13.04
N ASP A 150 -15.92 4.30 -12.88
CA ASP A 150 -16.28 3.34 -11.82
C ASP A 150 -15.52 2.01 -11.89
N LEU A 151 -15.29 1.49 -13.09
CA LEU A 151 -14.53 0.24 -13.28
C LEU A 151 -13.09 0.38 -12.76
N LEU A 152 -12.42 1.50 -13.07
CA LEU A 152 -11.07 1.76 -12.56
C LEU A 152 -11.10 1.94 -11.04
N GLY A 153 -12.13 2.60 -10.50
CA GLY A 153 -12.33 2.71 -9.06
C GLY A 153 -12.46 1.35 -8.39
N ALA A 154 -13.27 0.45 -8.94
CA ALA A 154 -13.40 -0.92 -8.45
C ALA A 154 -12.08 -1.70 -8.52
N VAL A 155 -11.31 -1.55 -9.60
CA VAL A 155 -9.96 -2.17 -9.72
C VAL A 155 -9.03 -1.66 -8.62
N PHE A 156 -8.97 -0.35 -8.38
CA PHE A 156 -8.17 0.21 -7.28
C PHE A 156 -8.63 -0.27 -5.91
N PHE A 157 -9.94 -0.45 -5.71
CA PHE A 157 -10.47 -0.94 -4.44
C PHE A 157 -10.09 -2.40 -4.20
N VAL A 158 -10.22 -3.25 -5.22
CA VAL A 158 -9.77 -4.64 -5.17
C VAL A 158 -8.26 -4.70 -4.93
N ALA A 159 -7.47 -3.83 -5.55
CA ALA A 159 -6.04 -3.74 -5.29
C ALA A 159 -5.76 -3.33 -3.83
N SER A 160 -6.51 -2.37 -3.29
CA SER A 160 -6.41 -1.95 -1.88
C SER A 160 -6.67 -3.12 -0.92
N LEU A 161 -7.76 -3.87 -1.15
CA LEU A 161 -8.09 -5.10 -0.42
C LEU A 161 -7.01 -6.17 -0.57
N GLY A 162 -6.47 -6.33 -1.77
CA GLY A 162 -5.39 -7.25 -2.08
C GLY A 162 -4.05 -6.87 -1.42
N PHE A 163 -3.89 -5.63 -0.98
CA PHE A 163 -2.71 -5.16 -0.25
C PHE A 163 -2.87 -5.33 1.25
N LYS A 164 -3.94 -4.82 1.85
CA LYS A 164 -4.25 -5.05 3.27
C LYS A 164 -5.74 -5.28 3.41
N GLN A 165 -6.11 -6.40 4.03
CA GLN A 165 -7.49 -6.80 4.27
C GLN A 165 -8.28 -5.79 5.10
N MET A 166 -7.61 -4.90 5.84
CA MET A 166 -8.25 -3.84 6.62
C MET A 166 -8.96 -2.79 5.75
N ALA A 167 -8.67 -2.73 4.45
CA ALA A 167 -9.47 -1.95 3.49
C ALA A 167 -10.92 -2.43 3.38
N LEU A 168 -11.24 -3.62 3.91
CA LEU A 168 -12.60 -4.15 3.98
C LEU A 168 -13.55 -3.25 4.78
N TYR A 169 -13.03 -2.41 5.69
CA TYR A 169 -13.83 -1.42 6.40
C TYR A 169 -14.53 -0.41 5.47
N TYR A 170 -14.01 -0.23 4.24
CA TYR A 170 -14.63 0.63 3.23
C TYR A 170 -15.57 -0.12 2.28
N ALA A 171 -15.59 -1.46 2.32
CA ALA A 171 -16.34 -2.27 1.36
C ALA A 171 -17.86 -2.02 1.40
N PRO A 172 -18.52 -1.82 2.57
CA PRO A 172 -19.93 -1.46 2.59
C PRO A 172 -20.21 -0.13 1.85
N ALA A 173 -19.37 0.88 2.04
CA ALA A 173 -19.54 2.17 1.37
C ALA A 173 -19.32 2.07 -0.14
N VAL A 174 -18.25 1.39 -0.57
CA VAL A 174 -17.95 1.16 -1.99
C VAL A 174 -19.05 0.33 -2.66
N GLY A 175 -19.50 -0.75 -2.01
CA GLY A 175 -20.56 -1.61 -2.50
C GLY A 175 -21.89 -0.87 -2.65
N CYS A 176 -22.31 -0.11 -1.64
CA CYS A 176 -23.52 0.70 -1.71
C CYS A 176 -23.45 1.78 -2.81
N TYR A 177 -22.29 2.41 -3.01
CA TYR A 177 -22.09 3.38 -4.09
C TYR A 177 -22.31 2.75 -5.47
N LEU A 178 -21.63 1.63 -5.75
CA LEU A 178 -21.72 0.95 -7.04
C LEU A 178 -23.12 0.35 -7.28
N LEU A 179 -23.70 -0.32 -6.28
CA LEU A 179 -25.06 -0.85 -6.37
C LEU A 179 -26.07 0.28 -6.60
N GLY A 180 -25.94 1.39 -5.86
CA GLY A 180 -26.77 2.57 -6.03
C GLY A 180 -26.69 3.10 -7.47
N LYS A 181 -25.50 3.22 -8.04
CA LYS A 181 -25.33 3.62 -9.44
C LYS A 181 -26.08 2.70 -10.40
N CYS A 182 -25.94 1.38 -10.26
CA CYS A 182 -26.61 0.42 -11.14
C CYS A 182 -28.14 0.52 -11.07
N PHE A 183 -28.71 0.72 -9.87
CA PHE A 183 -30.16 0.84 -9.70
C PHE A 183 -30.71 2.19 -10.14
N TRP A 184 -30.01 3.29 -9.90
CA TRP A 184 -30.53 4.65 -10.07
C TRP A 184 -30.22 5.29 -11.43
N LEU A 185 -29.08 4.95 -12.06
CA LEU A 185 -28.69 5.54 -13.35
C LEU A 185 -29.12 4.70 -14.57
N GLY A 186 -29.60 3.48 -14.34
CA GLY A 186 -30.04 2.55 -15.38
C GLY A 186 -28.92 2.07 -16.32
N LYS A 187 -29.24 1.11 -17.19
CA LYS A 187 -28.27 0.33 -18.01
C LYS A 187 -27.39 1.15 -18.98
N LYS A 188 -27.69 2.44 -19.18
CA LYS A 188 -27.02 3.32 -20.15
C LYS A 188 -25.98 4.23 -19.50
N TYR A 189 -26.06 4.46 -18.18
CA TYR A 189 -25.23 5.42 -17.44
C TYR A 189 -24.66 4.87 -16.12
N GLY A 190 -25.04 3.65 -15.71
CA GLY A 190 -24.53 2.95 -14.53
C GLY A 190 -23.79 1.66 -14.85
#